data_AF-A0A828ZYF3-F1
#
_entry.id   AF-A0A828ZYF3-F1
#
_cell.length_a   1.000
_cell.length_b   1.000
_cell.length_c   1.000
_cell.angle_alpha   90.00
_cell.angle_beta   90.00
_cell.angle_gamma   90.00
#
_symmetry.space_group_name_H-M   'P 1'
#
loop_
_entity.id
_entity.type
_entity.pdbx_description
1 polymer ?
#
loop_
_entity_poly.entity_id
_entity_poly.type
_entity_poly.pdbx_seq_one_letter_code
_entity_poly.pdbx_strand_id
1 'polypeptide(L)'
;MVTCSFNLEEKIMAINNVIDLDAKLSLTKSVKIAGKVYEITISDEVDQALTNLNIDIPVQMETMQSRMNKLEEVDDTTSDQYKNFVQQETENMRVKSVETLDRVLGDGEGERIYKYYNSSTKALFSIISLLQEEFRNIMVERKKTADRHYKNKHKKK
;
A
#
# COMPACT_ATOMS: atom_id res chain seq x y z
N MET A 1 43.76 -30.68 -52.53
CA MET A 1 42.68 -30.33 -53.48
C MET A 1 41.38 -30.85 -52.89
N VAL A 2 40.34 -30.00 -52.86
CA VAL A 2 38.94 -30.22 -52.38
C VAL A 2 38.81 -30.31 -50.83
N THR A 3 38.65 -29.23 -50.07
CA THR A 3 37.51 -28.27 -49.85
C THR A 3 36.30 -28.83 -49.09
N CYS A 4 35.93 -28.08 -48.03
CA CYS A 4 34.57 -27.84 -47.51
C CYS A 4 33.88 -28.98 -46.72
N SER A 5 33.16 -28.76 -45.62
CA SER A 5 32.63 -27.53 -45.01
C SER A 5 32.25 -27.75 -43.54
N PHE A 6 32.27 -26.64 -42.82
CA PHE A 6 31.57 -26.31 -41.58
C PHE A 6 30.26 -27.07 -41.33
N ASN A 7 30.02 -27.44 -40.06
CA ASN A 7 28.86 -26.91 -39.34
C ASN A 7 29.08 -26.98 -37.82
N LEU A 8 29.79 -25.97 -37.34
CA LEU A 8 29.80 -25.52 -35.96
C LEU A 8 28.55 -24.63 -35.74
N GLU A 9 27.35 -25.14 -36.02
CA GLU A 9 26.14 -24.29 -36.11
C GLU A 9 24.82 -25.00 -35.75
N GLU A 10 24.84 -26.00 -34.87
CA GLU A 10 23.61 -26.37 -34.09
C GLU A 10 23.56 -25.68 -32.72
N LYS A 11 24.29 -24.57 -32.60
CA LYS A 11 24.03 -23.58 -31.55
C LYS A 11 23.12 -22.53 -32.18
N ILE A 12 22.00 -22.26 -31.50
CA ILE A 12 21.07 -21.15 -31.71
C ILE A 12 19.90 -21.50 -32.65
N MET A 13 18.76 -21.90 -32.04
CA MET A 13 17.41 -21.35 -32.30
C MET A 13 16.29 -22.29 -31.83
N ALA A 14 16.39 -22.80 -30.59
CA ALA A 14 15.19 -22.79 -29.77
C ALA A 14 15.05 -21.35 -29.28
N ILE A 15 14.37 -20.51 -30.06
CA ILE A 15 13.87 -19.23 -29.58
C ILE A 15 13.01 -19.59 -28.37
N ASN A 16 13.49 -19.27 -27.17
CA ASN A 16 12.70 -19.34 -25.94
C ASN A 16 11.54 -18.35 -26.10
N ASN A 17 10.49 -18.78 -26.79
CA ASN A 17 9.23 -18.05 -26.99
C ASN A 17 8.35 -18.18 -25.74
N VAL A 18 8.97 -18.11 -24.56
CA VAL A 18 8.27 -18.06 -23.29
C VAL A 18 7.91 -16.60 -23.08
N ILE A 19 6.64 -16.28 -23.29
CA ILE A 19 6.11 -14.97 -22.92
C ILE A 19 5.97 -14.96 -21.41
N ASP A 20 6.84 -14.20 -20.74
CA ASP A 20 6.77 -13.98 -19.30
C ASP A 20 5.56 -13.08 -18.98
N LEU A 21 4.44 -13.73 -18.65
CA LEU A 21 3.23 -13.07 -18.19
C LEU A 21 3.35 -12.60 -16.74
N ASP A 22 4.21 -13.23 -15.94
CA ASP A 22 4.43 -12.89 -14.53
C ASP A 22 5.10 -11.52 -14.42
N ALA A 23 6.14 -11.26 -15.22
CA ALA A 23 6.76 -9.94 -15.31
C ALA A 23 5.80 -8.86 -15.86
N LYS A 24 4.87 -9.24 -16.76
CA LYS A 24 3.89 -8.29 -17.34
C LYS A 24 2.75 -7.95 -16.40
N LEU A 25 2.31 -8.91 -15.59
CA LEU A 25 1.18 -8.75 -14.67
C LEU A 25 1.61 -8.35 -13.27
N SER A 26 2.86 -8.64 -12.88
CA SER A 26 3.48 -8.27 -11.61
C SER A 26 3.18 -6.82 -11.23
N LEU A 27 2.75 -6.64 -9.99
CA LEU A 27 2.47 -5.36 -9.34
C LEU A 27 3.44 -5.11 -8.20
N THR A 28 4.63 -5.71 -8.25
CA THR A 28 5.62 -5.52 -7.21
C THR A 28 6.29 -4.16 -7.36
N LYS A 29 6.35 -3.40 -6.26
CA LYS A 29 7.00 -2.09 -6.19
C LYS A 29 7.96 -2.02 -5.03
N SER A 30 9.12 -1.42 -5.31
CA SER A 30 10.11 -1.15 -4.28
C SER A 30 9.78 0.18 -3.58
N VAL A 31 9.55 0.15 -2.27
CA VAL A 31 9.27 1.33 -1.45
C VAL A 31 10.28 1.40 -0.31
N LYS A 32 10.78 2.60 0.02
CA LYS A 32 11.70 2.80 1.15
C LYS A 32 10.98 3.44 2.32
N ILE A 33 10.95 2.76 3.46
CA ILE A 33 10.27 3.22 4.70
C ILE A 33 11.20 2.98 5.89
N ALA A 34 11.39 3.99 6.74
CA ALA A 34 12.21 3.88 7.95
C ALA A 34 13.58 3.23 7.69
N GLY A 35 14.27 3.67 6.63
CA GLY A 35 15.60 3.21 6.23
C GLY A 35 15.66 1.87 5.47
N LYS A 36 14.59 1.06 5.49
CA LYS A 36 14.52 -0.26 4.83
C LYS A 36 13.80 -0.15 3.48
N VAL A 37 14.24 -0.95 2.50
CA VAL A 37 13.55 -1.09 1.20
C VAL A 37 12.69 -2.35 1.24
N TYR A 38 11.44 -2.22 0.79
CA TYR A 38 10.44 -3.28 0.74
C TYR A 38 10.03 -3.51 -0.70
N GLU A 39 9.86 -4.77 -1.09
CA GLU A 39 9.17 -5.13 -2.32
C GLU A 39 7.73 -5.50 -1.98
N ILE A 40 6.80 -4.63 -2.35
CA ILE A 40 5.38 -4.78 -2.01
C ILE A 40 4.64 -5.20 -3.28
N THR A 41 3.98 -6.35 -3.25
CA THR A 41 3.05 -6.77 -4.30
C THR A 41 1.70 -6.15 -4.03
N ILE A 42 1.23 -5.29 -4.94
CA ILE A 42 -0.10 -4.66 -4.81
C ILE A 42 -1.16 -5.73 -5.12
N SER A 43 -1.80 -6.24 -4.08
CA SER A 43 -2.93 -7.16 -4.12
C SER A 43 -4.21 -6.48 -3.62
N ASP A 44 -5.36 -7.08 -3.89
CA ASP A 44 -6.66 -6.59 -3.39
C ASP A 44 -6.68 -6.55 -1.85
N GLU A 45 -6.03 -7.51 -1.19
CA GLU A 45 -5.91 -7.54 0.28
C GLU A 45 -5.10 -6.35 0.83
N VAL A 46 -3.96 -6.04 0.20
CA VAL A 46 -3.12 -4.89 0.55
C VAL A 46 -3.87 -3.58 0.32
N ASP A 47 -4.55 -3.44 -0.81
CA ASP A 47 -5.34 -2.24 -1.13
C ASP A 47 -6.52 -2.06 -0.16
N GLN A 48 -7.19 -3.16 0.20
CA GLN A 48 -8.28 -3.14 1.18
C GLN A 48 -7.78 -2.77 2.58
N ALA A 49 -6.65 -3.31 3.03
CA ALA A 49 -6.08 -2.99 4.33
C ALA A 49 -5.75 -1.49 4.46
N LEU A 50 -5.14 -0.91 3.41
CA LEU A 50 -4.84 0.52 3.36
C LEU A 50 -6.11 1.38 3.27
N THR A 51 -7.09 0.96 2.48
CA THR A 51 -8.35 1.70 2.28
C THR A 51 -9.20 1.74 3.54
N ASN A 52 -9.37 0.60 4.22
CA ASN A 52 -10.16 0.51 5.44
C ASN A 52 -9.64 1.49 6.50
N LEU A 53 -8.33 1.56 6.70
CA LEU A 53 -7.76 2.43 7.71
C LEU A 53 -7.90 3.92 7.36
N ASN A 54 -7.80 4.30 6.09
CA ASN A 54 -8.03 5.67 5.64
C ASN A 54 -9.51 6.10 5.74
N ILE A 55 -10.45 5.17 5.89
CA ILE A 55 -11.85 5.45 6.21
C ILE A 55 -12.06 5.50 7.74
N ASP A 56 -11.51 4.52 8.46
CA ASP A 56 -11.68 4.38 9.90
C ASP A 56 -11.16 5.58 10.69
N ILE A 57 -9.97 6.10 10.33
CA ILE A 57 -9.31 7.19 11.06
C ILE A 57 -10.16 8.48 11.02
N PRO A 58 -10.61 8.98 9.85
CA PRO A 58 -11.53 10.12 9.79
C PRO A 58 -12.82 9.92 10.59
N VAL A 59 -13.43 8.74 10.51
CA VAL A 59 -14.68 8.42 11.24
C VAL A 59 -14.45 8.44 12.75
N GLN A 60 -13.33 7.91 13.23
CA GLN A 60 -12.95 8.01 14.64
C GLN A 60 -12.70 9.47 15.06
N MET A 61 -12.03 10.27 14.24
CA MET A 61 -11.83 11.70 14.53
C MET A 61 -13.14 12.47 14.62
N GLU A 62 -14.10 12.21 13.72
CA GLU A 62 -15.44 12.80 13.77
C GLU A 62 -16.20 12.37 15.03
N THR A 63 -16.06 11.10 15.43
CA THR A 63 -16.64 10.58 16.67
C THR A 63 -16.04 11.27 17.91
N MET A 64 -14.72 11.49 17.92
CA MET A 64 -14.04 12.22 18.98
C MET A 64 -14.51 13.68 19.07
N GLN A 65 -14.58 14.38 17.94
CA GLN A 65 -15.05 15.76 17.87
C GLN A 65 -16.52 15.88 18.33
N SER A 66 -17.37 14.95 17.89
CA SER A 66 -18.79 14.92 18.26
C SER A 66 -18.98 14.67 19.77
N ARG A 67 -18.10 13.88 20.39
CA ARG A 67 -18.09 13.69 21.84
C ARG A 67 -17.56 14.93 22.57
N MET A 68 -16.53 15.59 22.05
CA MET A 68 -16.00 16.84 22.61
C MET A 68 -17.09 17.92 22.69
N ASN A 69 -17.83 18.13 21.60
CA ASN A 69 -18.90 19.13 21.56
C ASN A 69 -20.01 18.84 22.58
N LYS A 70 -20.30 17.57 22.88
CA LYS A 70 -21.29 17.17 23.90
C LYS A 70 -20.78 17.33 25.34
N LEU A 71 -19.46 17.41 25.52
CA LEU A 71 -18.80 17.50 26.83
C LEU A 71 -18.56 18.96 27.25
N GLU A 72 -18.41 19.87 26.29
CA GLU A 72 -18.41 21.33 26.58
C GLU A 72 -19.71 21.81 27.24
N GLU A 73 -20.77 20.99 27.21
CA GLU A 73 -22.08 21.26 27.82
C GLU A 73 -22.24 20.73 29.26
N VAL A 74 -21.23 20.04 29.86
CA VAL A 74 -21.37 19.33 31.16
C VAL A 74 -20.14 19.47 32.08
N ASP A 75 -20.36 19.66 33.40
CA ASP A 75 -19.41 20.03 34.49
C ASP A 75 -18.16 19.11 34.69
N ASP A 76 -17.18 19.55 35.47
CA ASP A 76 -15.78 19.06 35.59
C ASP A 76 -15.58 17.53 35.79
N THR A 77 -16.54 16.81 36.37
CA THR A 77 -16.50 15.32 36.49
C THR A 77 -16.45 14.60 35.14
N THR A 78 -16.83 15.28 34.05
CA THR A 78 -16.83 14.74 32.68
C THR A 78 -15.46 14.82 31.99
N SER A 79 -14.50 15.55 32.58
CA SER A 79 -13.16 15.77 32.02
C SER A 79 -12.29 14.50 32.02
N ASP A 80 -12.28 13.73 33.10
CA ASP A 80 -11.44 12.52 33.18
C ASP A 80 -12.01 11.36 32.34
N GLN A 81 -13.34 11.27 32.23
CA GLN A 81 -14.00 10.34 31.31
C GLN A 81 -13.64 10.66 29.86
N TYR A 82 -13.56 11.95 29.51
CA TYR A 82 -13.12 12.38 28.19
C TYR A 82 -11.65 12.07 27.92
N LYS A 83 -10.75 12.39 28.87
CA LYS A 83 -9.32 12.06 28.74
C LYS A 83 -9.12 10.56 28.50
N ASN A 84 -9.80 9.72 29.28
CA ASN A 84 -9.74 8.27 29.11
C ASN A 84 -10.24 7.82 27.74
N PHE A 85 -11.36 8.39 27.27
CA PHE A 85 -11.88 8.10 25.94
C PHE A 85 -10.91 8.50 24.82
N VAL A 86 -10.36 9.72 24.87
CA VAL A 86 -9.39 10.21 23.89
C VAL A 86 -8.13 9.35 23.87
N GLN A 87 -7.63 8.95 25.04
CA GLN A 87 -6.49 8.05 25.15
C GLN A 87 -6.78 6.68 24.54
N GLN A 88 -7.96 6.10 24.80
CA GLN A 88 -8.37 4.82 24.22
C GLN A 88 -8.49 4.89 22.69
N GLU A 89 -9.13 5.93 22.15
CA GLU A 89 -9.22 6.08 20.69
C GLU A 89 -7.86 6.31 20.04
N THR A 90 -6.98 7.09 20.67
CA THR A 90 -5.61 7.30 20.18
C THR A 90 -4.82 5.99 20.15
N GLU A 91 -4.96 5.17 21.19
CA GLU A 91 -4.32 3.85 21.27
C GLU A 91 -4.90 2.89 20.22
N ASN A 92 -6.22 2.89 20.02
CA ASN A 92 -6.87 2.09 18.98
C ASN A 92 -6.36 2.48 17.58
N MET A 93 -6.21 3.78 17.29
CA MET A 93 -5.64 4.26 16.03
C MET A 93 -4.21 3.78 15.84
N ARG A 94 -3.40 3.80 16.91
CA ARG A 94 -2.02 3.30 16.90
C ARG A 94 -1.98 1.82 16.57
N VAL A 95 -2.73 1.00 17.30
CA VAL A 95 -2.79 -0.46 17.11
C VAL A 95 -3.21 -0.79 15.68
N LYS A 96 -4.32 -0.20 15.20
CA LYS A 96 -4.79 -0.43 13.82
C LYS A 96 -3.75 -0.02 12.77
N SER A 97 -3.04 1.08 12.99
CA SER A 97 -1.98 1.54 12.07
C SER A 97 -0.80 0.58 12.02
N VAL A 98 -0.39 0.05 13.18
CA VAL A 98 0.66 -0.98 13.27
C VAL A 98 0.23 -2.25 12.55
N GLU A 99 -0.97 -2.77 12.85
CA GLU A 99 -1.49 -3.98 12.21
C GLU A 99 -1.62 -3.84 10.69
N THR A 100 -2.07 -2.69 10.20
CA THR A 100 -2.15 -2.44 8.76
C THR A 100 -0.75 -2.46 8.12
N LEU A 101 0.25 -1.86 8.75
CA LEU A 101 1.61 -1.91 8.24
C LEU A 101 2.21 -3.31 8.31
N ASP A 102 1.91 -4.10 9.33
CA ASP A 102 2.32 -5.49 9.43
C ASP A 102 1.74 -6.34 8.28
N ARG A 103 0.45 -6.14 7.96
CA ARG A 103 -0.19 -6.82 6.81
C ARG A 103 0.45 -6.46 5.46
N VAL A 104 0.92 -5.21 5.31
CA VAL A 104 1.46 -4.71 4.04
C VAL A 104 2.94 -4.99 3.88
N LEU A 105 3.71 -4.97 4.98
CA LEU A 105 5.18 -4.99 4.96
C LEU A 105 5.79 -6.24 5.60
N GLY A 106 4.98 -7.04 6.30
CA GLY A 106 5.38 -8.22 7.06
C GLY A 106 5.30 -8.01 8.57
N ASP A 107 5.14 -9.12 9.30
CA ASP A 107 4.93 -9.12 10.75
C ASP A 107 6.03 -8.35 11.52
N GLY A 108 5.60 -7.47 12.42
CA GLY A 108 6.48 -6.68 13.30
C GLY A 108 7.07 -5.42 12.65
N GLU A 109 6.85 -5.19 11.36
CA GLU A 109 7.35 -4.00 10.66
C GLU A 109 6.62 -2.72 11.07
N GLY A 110 5.32 -2.79 11.37
CA GLY A 110 4.54 -1.68 11.88
C GLY A 110 5.10 -1.13 13.19
N GLU A 111 5.43 -2.00 14.15
CA GLU A 111 6.01 -1.60 15.44
C GLU A 111 7.45 -1.07 15.27
N ARG A 112 8.23 -1.67 14.35
CA ARG A 112 9.58 -1.17 14.00
C ARG A 112 9.52 0.25 13.44
N ILE A 113 8.61 0.48 12.50
CA ILE A 113 8.40 1.79 11.86
C ILE A 113 7.91 2.80 12.89
N TYR A 114 6.98 2.40 13.77
CA TYR A 114 6.48 3.23 14.85
C TYR A 114 7.61 3.75 15.73
N LYS A 115 8.50 2.85 16.19
CA LYS A 115 9.68 3.21 16.98
C LYS A 115 10.67 4.09 16.21
N TYR A 116 10.90 3.81 14.93
CA TYR A 116 11.81 4.59 14.09
C TYR A 116 11.38 6.06 13.99
N TYR A 117 10.08 6.32 13.91
CA TYR A 117 9.51 7.68 13.87
C TYR A 117 9.14 8.21 15.27
N ASN A 118 9.91 7.84 16.30
CA ASN A 118 9.77 8.31 17.68
C ASN A 118 8.37 8.08 18.27
N SER A 119 7.80 6.90 18.02
CA SER A 119 6.49 6.51 18.55
C SER A 119 5.36 7.45 18.11
N SER A 120 5.43 7.95 16.87
CA SER A 120 4.43 8.85 16.29
C SER A 120 3.35 8.09 15.51
N THR A 121 2.14 8.01 16.07
CA THR A 121 0.97 7.43 15.35
C THR A 121 0.65 8.20 14.08
N LYS A 122 0.86 9.53 14.09
CA LYS A 122 0.68 10.38 12.91
C LYS A 122 1.63 10.00 11.76
N ALA A 123 2.86 9.61 12.08
CA ALA A 123 3.81 9.14 11.07
C ALA A 123 3.34 7.84 10.42
N LEU A 124 2.80 6.89 11.20
CA LEU A 124 2.22 5.65 10.66
C LEU A 124 1.08 5.96 9.69
N PHE A 125 0.16 6.82 10.10
CA PHE A 125 -0.97 7.22 9.25
C PHE A 125 -0.49 7.87 7.94
N SER A 126 0.48 8.79 7.99
CA SER A 126 1.02 9.43 6.79
C SER A 126 1.66 8.41 5.84
N ILE A 127 2.37 7.41 6.35
CA ILE A 127 2.95 6.34 5.53
C ILE A 127 1.85 5.55 4.83
N ILE A 128 0.78 5.19 5.55
CA ILE A 128 -0.36 4.43 5.03
C ILE A 128 -1.09 5.22 3.94
N SER A 129 -1.34 6.51 4.14
CA SER A 129 -1.96 7.36 3.12
C SER A 129 -1.09 7.48 1.87
N LEU A 130 0.23 7.66 2.02
CA LEU A 130 1.17 7.72 0.89
C LEU A 130 1.21 6.39 0.12
N LEU A 131 1.25 5.26 0.81
CA LEU A 131 1.19 3.94 0.17
C LEU A 131 -0.09 3.78 -0.65
N GLN A 132 -1.25 4.17 -0.11
CA GLN A 132 -2.51 4.08 -0.83
C GLN A 132 -2.54 4.99 -2.06
N GLU A 133 -2.03 6.22 -1.96
CA GLU A 133 -1.95 7.16 -3.08
C GLU A 133 -1.08 6.61 -4.22
N GLU A 134 0.12 6.11 -3.89
CA GLU A 134 1.03 5.53 -4.87
C GLU A 134 0.42 4.30 -5.57
N PHE A 135 -0.23 3.41 -4.82
CA PHE A 135 -0.86 2.22 -5.37
C PHE A 135 -2.05 2.58 -6.28
N ARG A 136 -2.85 3.57 -5.89
CA ARG A 136 -3.94 4.09 -6.72
C ARG A 136 -3.41 4.69 -8.03
N ASN A 137 -2.34 5.47 -7.98
CA ASN A 137 -1.72 6.07 -9.16
C ASN A 137 -1.26 4.99 -10.16
N ILE A 138 -0.66 3.91 -9.66
CA ILE A 138 -0.25 2.76 -10.49
C ILE A 138 -1.45 2.11 -11.17
N MET A 139 -2.56 1.92 -10.44
CA MET A 139 -3.78 1.32 -10.99
C MET A 139 -4.42 2.21 -12.06
N VAL A 140 -4.43 3.53 -11.86
CA VAL A 140 -4.93 4.50 -12.84
C VAL A 140 -4.10 4.44 -14.14
N GLU A 141 -2.77 4.40 -14.05
CA GLU A 141 -1.90 4.31 -15.22
C GLU A 141 -2.09 2.98 -15.99
N ARG A 142 -2.32 1.87 -15.29
CA ARG A 142 -2.69 0.60 -15.91
C ARG A 142 -4.02 0.67 -16.63
N LYS A 143 -5.04 1.25 -16.01
CA LYS A 143 -6.36 1.45 -16.64
C LYS A 143 -6.24 2.27 -17.92
N LYS A 144 -5.50 3.39 -17.90
CA LYS A 144 -5.24 4.20 -19.10
C LYS A 144 -4.53 3.42 -20.20
N THR A 145 -3.62 2.52 -19.85
CA THR A 145 -2.89 1.68 -20.82
C THR A 145 -3.79 0.63 -21.44
N ALA A 146 -4.62 -0.04 -20.63
CA ALA A 146 -5.63 -0.98 -21.10
C ALA A 146 -6.66 -0.29 -22.00
N ASP A 147 -7.19 0.87 -21.59
CA ASP A 147 -8.17 1.64 -22.38
C ASP A 147 -7.60 2.06 -23.74
N ARG A 148 -6.32 2.46 -23.80
CA ARG A 148 -5.62 2.75 -25.06
C ARG A 148 -5.52 1.52 -25.96
N HIS A 149 -5.22 0.35 -25.39
CA HIS A 149 -5.15 -0.90 -26.14
C HIS A 149 -6.51 -1.24 -26.78
N TYR A 150 -7.60 -1.19 -26.01
CA TYR A 150 -8.95 -1.45 -26.52
C TYR A 150 -9.40 -0.42 -27.55
N LYS A 151 -9.21 0.89 -27.30
CA LYS A 151 -9.56 1.95 -28.26
C LYS A 151 -8.84 1.82 -29.60
N ASN A 152 -7.55 1.46 -29.59
CA ASN A 152 -6.78 1.27 -30.81
C ASN A 152 -7.18 0.01 -31.59
N LYS A 153 -7.68 -1.03 -30.90
CA LYS A 153 -8.23 -2.24 -31.53
C LYS A 153 -9.55 -1.96 -32.25
N HIS A 154 -10.38 -1.08 -31.69
CA HIS A 154 -11.66 -0.68 -32.30
C HIS A 154 -11.53 0.30 -33.48
N LYS A 155 -10.43 1.06 -33.58
CA LYS A 155 -10.15 1.96 -34.72
C LYS A 155 -9.53 1.27 -35.95
N LYS A 156 -9.09 0.01 -35.81
CA LYS A 156 -8.49 -0.80 -36.90
C LYS A 156 -9.50 -1.75 -37.57
N LYS A 157 -10.79 -1.65 -37.21
CA LYS A 157 -11.91 -2.25 -37.95
C LYS A 157 -12.58 -1.16 -38.77
#